data_AF-A0A4S2MR77-F1
#
_entry.id   AF-A0A4S2MR77-F1
#
_cell.length_a   1.000
_cell.length_b   1.000
_cell.length_c   1.000
_cell.angle_alpha   90.00
_cell.angle_beta   90.00
_cell.angle_gamma   90.00
#
_symmetry.space_group_name_H-M   'P 1'
#
loop_
_entity.id
_entity.type
_entity.pdbx_description
1 polymer ?
#
loop_
_entity_poly.entity_id
_entity_poly.type
_entity_poly.pdbx_seq_one_letter_code
_entity_poly.pdbx_strand_id
1 'polypeptide(L)'
;MAGVTLGSAKIEPTGNFWNTSKWDGEFLRRYLEEIDPELDLFTAELSRPFPDCNDPEEYQVALLNVNQPTTYLGGIQKGEHLLESGKHVNAEKVQIFIDKEFYDLTPFNTPETIAIEFGAPESTHPHLQTLTFLHSVIAITGPAGHAFNSWRSRAKTKKAIDRPMWLRDFLAEKFPNARIMTYGYNSSLRDPDAANLIDYQRTFMQCLENSRR
;
A
#
# COMPACT_ATOMS: atom_id res chain seq x y z
N MET A 1 -10.54 -6.04 22.54
CA MET A 1 -11.38 -5.14 21.70
C MET A 1 -10.89 -5.32 20.28
N ALA A 2 -11.52 -6.24 19.54
CA ALA A 2 -11.01 -6.81 18.30
C ALA A 2 -11.09 -5.81 17.14
N GLY A 3 -9.98 -5.69 16.43
CA GLY A 3 -9.77 -4.86 15.25
C GLY A 3 -8.37 -5.19 14.76
N VAL A 4 -8.26 -6.32 14.07
CA VAL A 4 -7.08 -6.99 13.51
C VAL A 4 -7.59 -7.46 12.15
N THR A 5 -7.04 -7.14 10.98
CA THR A 5 -5.66 -6.88 10.55
C THR A 5 -5.71 -5.87 9.40
N LEU A 6 -4.80 -4.90 9.36
CA LEU A 6 -4.58 -4.14 8.12
C LEU A 6 -3.52 -4.89 7.34
N GLY A 7 -3.81 -5.25 6.11
CA GLY A 7 -2.84 -5.81 5.19
C GLY A 7 -2.64 -4.89 4.01
N SER A 8 -1.41 -4.74 3.53
CA SER A 8 -1.15 -4.31 2.15
C SER A 8 -1.17 -5.56 1.28
N ALA A 9 -2.03 -5.56 0.26
CA ALA A 9 -2.00 -6.59 -0.77
C ALA A 9 -1.08 -6.13 -1.90
N LYS A 10 0.10 -6.73 -2.08
CA LYS A 10 0.93 -6.58 -3.31
C LYS A 10 0.46 -7.64 -4.30
N ILE A 11 0.29 -7.31 -5.58
CA ILE A 11 -0.41 -8.21 -6.52
C ILE A 11 0.28 -8.22 -7.88
N GLU A 12 0.55 -9.41 -8.43
CA GLU A 12 1.28 -9.66 -9.68
C GLU A 12 0.39 -10.33 -10.75
N PRO A 13 0.35 -9.85 -12.00
CA PRO A 13 -0.22 -10.58 -13.11
C PRO A 13 0.78 -11.63 -13.63
N THR A 14 0.43 -12.91 -13.57
CA THR A 14 1.28 -13.97 -14.14
C THR A 14 0.90 -14.26 -15.60
N GLY A 15 1.72 -13.76 -16.54
CA GLY A 15 1.60 -14.04 -17.97
C GLY A 15 2.51 -13.17 -18.85
N ASN A 16 3.09 -13.76 -19.91
CA ASN A 16 3.96 -13.07 -20.89
C ASN A 16 3.16 -12.22 -21.89
N PHE A 17 2.24 -11.37 -21.42
CA PHE A 17 1.52 -10.44 -22.29
C PHE A 17 1.32 -9.11 -21.55
N TRP A 18 2.03 -8.09 -22.04
CA TRP A 18 1.97 -6.70 -21.59
C TRP A 18 0.64 -6.04 -21.95
N ASN A 19 -0.46 -6.48 -21.32
CA ASN A 19 -1.73 -5.79 -21.36
C ASN A 19 -2.08 -5.31 -19.95
N THR A 20 -1.57 -4.13 -19.62
CA THR A 20 -1.76 -3.43 -18.34
C THR A 20 -3.19 -2.90 -18.19
N SER A 21 -4.19 -3.78 -18.24
CA SER A 21 -5.46 -3.50 -17.57
C SER A 21 -5.20 -3.52 -16.06
N LYS A 22 -4.68 -2.40 -15.55
CA LYS A 22 -4.66 -2.07 -14.12
C LYS A 22 -6.03 -2.40 -13.56
N TRP A 23 -6.04 -3.30 -12.60
CA TRP A 23 -7.25 -3.93 -12.09
C TRP A 23 -7.99 -2.94 -11.21
N ASP A 24 -9.32 -2.98 -11.24
CA ASP A 24 -10.17 -2.06 -10.50
C ASP A 24 -10.52 -2.61 -9.11
N GLY A 25 -11.10 -1.74 -8.28
CA GLY A 25 -11.52 -2.12 -6.93
C GLY A 25 -12.63 -3.17 -6.90
N GLU A 26 -13.38 -3.39 -7.98
CA GLU A 26 -14.48 -4.37 -8.02
C GLU A 26 -13.92 -5.78 -8.21
N PHE A 27 -12.97 -5.96 -9.12
CA PHE A 27 -12.28 -7.24 -9.29
C PHE A 27 -11.59 -7.68 -8.00
N LEU A 28 -10.84 -6.78 -7.34
CA LEU A 28 -10.17 -7.11 -6.08
C LEU A 28 -11.17 -7.52 -4.99
N ARG A 29 -12.34 -6.87 -4.90
CA ARG A 29 -13.38 -7.24 -3.94
C ARG A 29 -13.87 -8.67 -4.17
N ARG A 30 -14.30 -8.97 -5.39
CA ARG A 30 -14.83 -10.29 -5.74
C ARG A 30 -13.83 -11.41 -5.46
N TYR A 31 -12.56 -11.15 -5.75
CA TYR A 31 -11.53 -12.15 -5.56
C TYR A 31 -11.14 -12.35 -4.08
N LEU A 32 -11.13 -11.27 -3.28
CA LEU A 32 -10.97 -11.39 -1.83
C LEU A 32 -12.13 -12.17 -1.17
N GLU A 33 -13.37 -11.99 -1.64
CA GLU A 33 -14.53 -12.78 -1.20
C GLU A 33 -14.44 -14.27 -1.60
N GLU A 34 -13.79 -14.57 -2.74
CA GLU A 34 -13.56 -15.95 -3.18
C GLU A 34 -12.51 -16.65 -2.30
N ILE A 35 -11.43 -15.95 -1.96
CA ILE A 35 -10.35 -16.46 -1.11
C ILE A 35 -10.80 -16.59 0.35
N ASP A 36 -11.53 -15.59 0.84
CA ASP A 36 -11.99 -15.52 2.23
C ASP A 36 -13.50 -15.24 2.26
N PRO A 37 -14.34 -16.29 2.21
CA PRO A 37 -15.80 -16.13 2.25
C PRO A 37 -16.34 -15.55 3.57
N GLU A 38 -15.53 -15.49 4.63
CA GLU A 38 -15.90 -14.84 5.90
C GLU A 38 -15.70 -13.31 5.84
N LEU A 39 -15.02 -12.82 4.80
CA LEU A 39 -14.71 -11.40 4.64
C LEU A 39 -15.94 -10.60 4.22
N ASP A 40 -16.50 -9.86 5.17
CA ASP A 40 -17.57 -8.91 4.90
C ASP A 40 -17.02 -7.60 4.31
N LEU A 41 -16.97 -7.52 2.98
CA LEU A 41 -16.53 -6.33 2.25
C LEU A 41 -17.54 -5.17 2.24
N PHE A 42 -18.77 -5.37 2.73
CA PHE A 42 -19.71 -4.26 2.95
C PHE A 42 -19.29 -3.43 4.15
N THR A 43 -18.70 -4.06 5.16
CA THR A 43 -18.20 -3.37 6.34
C THR A 43 -16.69 -3.11 6.26
N ALA A 44 -15.93 -3.88 5.48
CA ALA A 44 -14.52 -3.61 5.26
C ALA A 44 -14.28 -2.38 4.35
N GLU A 45 -13.22 -1.64 4.63
CA GLU A 45 -12.75 -0.55 3.80
C GLU A 45 -11.59 -1.05 2.92
N LEU A 46 -11.80 -1.04 1.61
CA LEU A 46 -10.79 -1.35 0.61
C LEU A 46 -10.43 -0.08 -0.16
N SER A 47 -9.16 0.30 -0.16
CA SER A 47 -8.69 1.44 -0.95
C SER A 47 -8.72 1.13 -2.44
N ARG A 48 -8.71 2.18 -3.27
CA ARG A 48 -8.28 2.02 -4.66
C ARG A 48 -6.85 1.48 -4.71
N PRO A 49 -6.48 0.69 -5.73
CA PRO A 49 -5.09 0.29 -5.93
C PRO A 49 -4.19 1.49 -6.18
N PHE A 50 -3.00 1.45 -5.59
CA PHE A 50 -1.88 2.36 -5.79
C PHE A 50 -0.81 1.64 -6.62
N PRO A 51 0.03 2.34 -7.39
CA PRO A 51 1.25 1.74 -7.92
C PRO A 51 2.16 1.29 -6.77
N ASP A 52 2.79 0.12 -6.87
CA ASP A 52 3.78 -0.32 -5.89
C ASP A 52 4.99 0.62 -5.83
N CYS A 53 5.63 0.67 -4.65
CA CYS A 53 6.78 1.55 -4.46
C CYS A 53 8.04 1.06 -5.15
N ASN A 54 8.25 -0.25 -5.30
CA ASN A 54 9.49 -0.78 -5.88
C ASN A 54 9.36 -1.07 -7.38
N ASP A 55 8.21 -1.59 -7.79
CA ASP A 55 7.95 -1.93 -9.18
C ASP A 55 6.50 -1.58 -9.57
N PRO A 56 6.25 -0.31 -9.92
CA PRO A 56 4.92 0.20 -10.25
C PRO A 56 4.39 -0.29 -11.62
N GLU A 57 5.24 -0.95 -12.43
CA GLU A 57 4.85 -1.53 -13.71
C GLU A 57 4.33 -2.96 -13.54
N GLU A 58 4.91 -3.74 -12.62
CA GLU A 58 4.48 -5.09 -12.31
C GLU A 58 3.41 -5.16 -11.21
N TYR A 59 3.53 -4.35 -10.14
CA TYR A 59 2.70 -4.51 -8.94
C TYR A 59 1.83 -3.29 -8.64
N GLN A 60 0.66 -3.59 -8.08
CA GLN A 60 -0.20 -2.61 -7.43
C GLN A 60 -0.44 -3.01 -5.97
N VAL A 61 -0.64 -1.99 -5.13
CA VAL A 61 -0.89 -2.14 -3.71
C VAL A 61 -2.26 -1.62 -3.35
N ALA A 62 -3.05 -2.39 -2.61
CA ALA A 62 -4.28 -1.93 -2.01
C ALA A 62 -4.25 -2.13 -0.49
N LEU A 63 -4.95 -1.24 0.23
CA LEU A 63 -5.09 -1.33 1.67
C LEU A 63 -6.45 -1.93 1.98
N LEU A 64 -6.44 -3.05 2.69
CA LEU A 64 -7.64 -3.68 3.23
C LEU A 64 -7.71 -3.43 4.73
N ASN A 65 -8.79 -2.79 5.17
CA ASN A 65 -9.11 -2.55 6.58
C ASN A 65 -10.38 -3.31 6.94
N VAL A 66 -10.21 -4.40 7.68
CA VAL A 66 -11.32 -5.24 8.14
C VAL A 66 -11.78 -4.81 9.53
N ASN A 67 -13.09 -4.72 9.72
CA ASN A 67 -13.69 -4.39 11.02
C ASN A 67 -13.71 -5.59 11.97
N GLN A 68 -13.68 -6.80 11.42
CA GLN A 68 -13.63 -8.04 12.17
C GLN A 68 -12.54 -8.94 11.59
N PRO A 69 -11.75 -9.62 12.43
CA PRO A 69 -10.81 -10.62 11.96
C PRO A 69 -11.59 -11.82 11.40
N THR A 70 -11.20 -12.28 10.22
CA THR A 70 -11.64 -13.56 9.65
C THR A 70 -10.67 -14.66 10.07
N THR A 71 -11.10 -15.92 9.99
CA THR A 71 -10.24 -17.07 10.26
C THR A 71 -9.07 -17.12 9.28
N TYR A 72 -9.34 -16.84 8.01
CA TYR A 72 -8.33 -16.85 6.93
C TYR A 72 -7.26 -15.77 7.16
N LEU A 73 -7.66 -14.49 7.22
CA LEU A 73 -6.70 -13.38 7.42
C LEU A 73 -6.04 -13.41 8.80
N GLY A 74 -6.76 -13.92 9.81
CA GLY A 74 -6.22 -14.12 11.16
C GLY A 74 -5.16 -15.23 11.23
N GLY A 75 -5.23 -16.22 10.33
CA GLY A 75 -4.29 -17.34 10.26
C GLY A 75 -2.93 -17.00 9.64
N ILE A 76 -2.83 -15.89 8.90
CA ILE A 76 -1.60 -15.46 8.21
C ILE A 76 -0.51 -15.17 9.25
N GLN A 77 0.61 -15.90 9.19
CA GLN A 77 1.73 -15.67 10.10
C GLN A 77 2.48 -14.38 9.75
N LYS A 78 3.29 -13.92 10.68
CA LYS A 78 4.12 -12.73 10.50
C LYS A 78 5.16 -12.99 9.41
N GLY A 79 5.19 -12.14 8.38
CA GLY A 79 6.10 -12.30 7.24
C GLY A 79 5.73 -13.41 6.26
N GLU A 80 4.58 -14.07 6.43
CA GLU A 80 4.02 -14.91 5.37
C GLU A 80 3.38 -14.03 4.33
N HIS A 81 3.80 -14.22 3.08
CA HIS A 81 3.05 -13.76 1.93
C HIS A 81 2.26 -14.94 1.39
N LEU A 82 0.93 -14.85 1.42
CA LEU A 82 0.11 -15.82 0.71
C LEU A 82 0.28 -15.63 -0.78
N LEU A 83 0.18 -16.72 -1.54
CA LEU A 83 0.24 -16.72 -2.99
C LEU A 83 -0.99 -17.44 -3.51
N GLU A 84 -2.03 -16.69 -3.83
CA GLU A 84 -3.24 -17.28 -4.40
C GLU A 84 -3.39 -16.88 -5.86
N SER A 85 -3.48 -17.88 -6.75
CA SER A 85 -3.62 -17.66 -8.19
C SER A 85 -5.09 -17.64 -8.62
N GLY A 86 -5.58 -16.48 -9.06
CA GLY A 86 -6.98 -16.24 -9.46
C GLY A 86 -7.14 -16.05 -10.96
N LYS A 87 -8.33 -16.29 -11.52
CA LYS A 87 -8.60 -15.96 -12.93
C LYS A 87 -9.22 -14.57 -13.05
N HIS A 88 -8.50 -13.61 -13.65
CA HIS A 88 -9.10 -12.35 -14.09
C HIS A 88 -10.03 -12.56 -15.29
N VAL A 89 -10.86 -11.56 -15.62
CA VAL A 89 -11.85 -11.54 -16.71
C VAL A 89 -11.27 -11.98 -18.08
N ASN A 90 -9.95 -11.92 -18.24
CA ASN A 90 -9.22 -12.30 -19.45
C ASN A 90 -8.37 -13.59 -19.34
N ALA A 91 -8.63 -14.47 -18.36
CA ALA A 91 -7.87 -15.70 -18.10
C ALA A 91 -6.41 -15.51 -17.63
N GLU A 92 -6.04 -14.30 -17.23
CA GLU A 92 -4.77 -14.01 -16.55
C GLU A 92 -4.81 -14.57 -15.13
N LYS A 93 -3.74 -15.27 -14.75
CA LYS A 93 -3.55 -15.75 -13.37
C LYS A 93 -3.04 -14.58 -12.53
N VAL A 94 -3.79 -14.15 -11.53
CA VAL A 94 -3.41 -13.05 -10.63
C VAL A 94 -2.87 -13.63 -9.33
N GLN A 95 -1.75 -13.13 -8.84
CA GLN A 95 -1.15 -13.51 -7.56
C GLN A 95 -1.35 -12.40 -6.54
N ILE A 96 -1.89 -12.72 -5.35
CA ILE A 96 -2.05 -11.75 -4.27
C ILE A 96 -1.18 -12.11 -3.09
N PHE A 97 -0.33 -11.17 -2.67
CA PHE A 97 0.51 -11.20 -1.48
C PHE A 97 -0.09 -10.32 -0.39
N ILE A 98 -0.60 -10.91 0.69
CA ILE A 98 -1.13 -10.16 1.83
C ILE A 98 -0.01 -9.95 2.87
N ASP A 99 0.35 -8.70 3.14
CA ASP A 99 1.31 -8.34 4.17
C ASP A 99 0.63 -7.55 5.29
N LYS A 100 0.46 -8.20 6.44
CA LYS A 100 -0.14 -7.58 7.63
C LYS A 100 0.77 -6.63 8.39
N GLU A 101 2.07 -6.78 8.24
CA GLU A 101 3.07 -6.06 9.02
C GLU A 101 3.54 -4.78 8.33
N PHE A 102 3.20 -4.62 7.05
CA PHE A 102 3.59 -3.49 6.20
C PHE A 102 5.11 -3.39 6.07
N TYR A 103 5.76 -4.52 5.81
CA TYR A 103 7.19 -4.57 5.53
C TYR A 103 7.51 -3.95 4.17
N ASP A 104 8.71 -3.40 4.10
CA ASP A 104 9.18 -2.55 3.02
C ASP A 104 8.38 -1.25 2.89
N LEU A 105 8.55 -0.57 1.76
CA LEU A 105 7.80 0.64 1.43
C LEU A 105 6.38 0.28 1.02
N THR A 106 5.40 0.84 1.73
CA THR A 106 3.99 0.75 1.36
C THR A 106 3.44 2.15 1.04
N PRO A 107 2.82 2.36 -0.13
CA PRO A 107 2.17 3.62 -0.48
C PRO A 107 0.80 3.74 0.20
N PHE A 108 0.45 4.97 0.60
CA PHE A 108 -0.85 5.28 1.22
C PHE A 108 -1.73 6.21 0.40
N ASN A 109 -1.24 6.74 -0.71
CA ASN A 109 -2.01 7.56 -1.63
C ASN A 109 -1.48 7.46 -3.07
N THR A 110 -2.33 7.83 -4.04
CA THR A 110 -1.86 8.27 -5.36
C THR A 110 -1.85 9.79 -5.32
N PRO A 111 -0.68 10.43 -5.44
CA PRO A 111 -0.64 11.88 -5.39
C PRO A 111 -1.30 12.49 -6.62
N GLU A 112 -1.90 13.65 -6.44
CA GLU A 112 -2.48 14.44 -7.52
C GLU A 112 -1.37 15.05 -8.38
N THR A 113 -1.44 14.81 -9.69
CA THR A 113 -0.56 15.44 -10.66
C THR A 113 -1.01 16.87 -10.90
N ILE A 114 -0.14 17.83 -10.59
CA ILE A 114 -0.37 19.24 -10.93
C ILE A 114 0.36 19.50 -12.26
N ALA A 115 -0.39 19.82 -13.31
CA ALA A 115 0.21 20.41 -14.50
C ALA A 115 0.65 21.83 -14.16
N ILE A 116 1.97 22.05 -14.06
CA ILE A 116 2.50 23.41 -13.90
C ILE A 116 2.89 23.89 -15.30
N GLU A 117 2.14 24.86 -15.83
CA GLU A 117 2.52 25.54 -17.06
C GLU A 117 3.74 26.42 -16.77
N PHE A 118 4.90 26.01 -17.27
CA PHE A 118 6.10 26.87 -17.31
C PHE A 118 6.31 27.38 -18.75
N GLY A 119 6.03 28.66 -18.96
CA GLY A 119 6.31 29.35 -20.22
C GLY A 119 5.89 30.82 -20.18
N ALA A 120 6.77 31.70 -20.62
CA ALA A 120 6.44 33.11 -20.82
C ALA A 120 5.27 33.26 -21.82
N PRO A 121 4.40 34.27 -21.69
CA PRO A 121 3.14 34.41 -22.42
C PRO A 121 3.23 34.54 -23.97
N GLU A 122 4.40 34.30 -24.58
CA GLU A 122 4.64 34.56 -26.01
C GLU A 122 5.22 33.38 -26.82
N SER A 123 5.44 32.19 -26.24
CA SER A 123 5.87 31.02 -27.03
C SER A 123 4.69 30.14 -27.44
N THR A 124 4.45 30.01 -28.75
CA THR A 124 3.32 29.29 -29.39
C THR A 124 3.28 27.76 -29.18
N HIS A 125 4.13 27.22 -28.31
CA HIS A 125 4.15 25.81 -27.93
C HIS A 125 4.40 25.70 -26.42
N PRO A 126 3.37 25.57 -25.59
CA PRO A 126 3.56 25.30 -24.17
C PRO A 126 4.24 23.93 -24.03
N HIS A 127 5.51 23.95 -23.63
CA HIS A 127 6.22 22.74 -23.23
C HIS A 127 5.67 22.36 -21.86
N LEU A 128 4.59 21.58 -21.83
CA LEU A 128 4.05 20.99 -20.60
C LEU A 128 5.11 20.07 -20.00
N GLN A 129 5.95 20.59 -19.11
CA GLN A 129 6.72 19.75 -18.20
C GLN A 129 5.79 19.34 -17.07
N THR A 130 5.28 18.12 -17.16
CA THR A 130 4.57 17.45 -16.06
C THR A 130 5.53 17.34 -14.88
N LEU A 131 5.49 18.28 -13.93
CA LEU A 131 6.32 18.18 -12.73
C LEU A 131 5.67 17.22 -11.73
N THR A 132 6.22 16.02 -11.77
CA THR A 132 6.57 15.08 -10.70
C THR A 132 6.32 15.59 -9.28
N PHE A 133 5.65 14.75 -8.46
CA PHE A 133 5.43 14.85 -7.02
C PHE A 133 6.31 15.90 -6.31
N LEU A 134 5.71 16.97 -5.79
CA LEU A 134 6.49 18.06 -5.20
C LEU A 134 7.35 17.57 -4.02
N HIS A 135 6.90 16.55 -3.28
CA HIS A 135 7.64 15.94 -2.17
C HIS A 135 7.28 14.45 -1.98
N SER A 136 8.23 13.64 -1.51
CA SER A 136 7.96 12.30 -0.94
C SER A 136 8.12 12.34 0.57
N VAL A 137 7.14 11.80 1.29
CA VAL A 137 7.17 11.64 2.75
C VAL A 137 7.19 10.16 3.07
N ILE A 138 8.20 9.75 3.85
CA ILE A 138 8.38 8.36 4.27
C ILE A 138 8.39 8.32 5.78
N ALA A 139 7.39 7.66 6.35
CA ALA A 139 7.29 7.44 7.78
C ALA A 139 8.00 6.14 8.16
N ILE A 140 8.90 6.21 9.13
CA ILE A 140 9.64 5.05 9.65
C ILE A 140 9.30 4.95 11.12
N THR A 141 8.86 3.77 11.55
CA THR A 141 8.51 3.54 12.96
C THR A 141 9.76 3.30 13.80
N GLY A 142 9.66 3.56 15.11
CA GLY A 142 10.72 3.18 16.04
C GLY A 142 10.82 1.65 16.22
N PRO A 143 11.84 1.18 16.96
CA PRO A 143 12.02 -0.24 17.28
C PRO A 143 10.76 -0.87 17.88
N ALA A 144 10.45 -2.09 17.46
CA ALA A 144 9.23 -2.84 17.81
C ALA A 144 7.90 -2.14 17.46
N GLY A 145 7.95 -1.08 16.65
CA GLY A 145 6.77 -0.43 16.08
C GLY A 145 6.23 -1.18 14.87
N HIS A 146 4.92 -1.18 14.71
CA HIS A 146 4.25 -1.71 13.52
C HIS A 146 3.99 -0.57 12.54
N ALA A 147 4.36 -0.73 11.27
CA ALA A 147 4.43 0.37 10.30
C ALA A 147 3.10 1.13 10.19
N PHE A 148 1.97 0.44 10.05
CA PHE A 148 0.65 1.09 10.03
C PHE A 148 0.16 1.53 11.42
N ASN A 149 0.13 0.61 12.39
CA ASN A 149 -0.53 0.84 13.69
C ASN A 149 0.16 1.91 14.55
N SER A 150 1.44 2.21 14.30
CA SER A 150 2.15 3.29 14.98
C SER A 150 1.57 4.68 14.67
N TRP A 151 0.91 4.83 13.51
CA TRP A 151 0.29 6.08 13.07
C TRP A 151 -1.24 6.05 13.16
N ARG A 152 -1.84 4.94 13.62
CA ARG A 152 -3.29 4.77 13.74
C ARG A 152 -3.79 5.28 15.07
N SER A 153 -4.93 5.99 15.05
CA SER A 153 -5.63 6.35 16.27
C SER A 153 -6.03 5.09 17.06
N ARG A 154 -5.70 5.08 18.35
CA ARG A 154 -6.16 4.04 19.29
C ARG A 154 -7.63 4.22 19.69
N ALA A 155 -8.11 5.46 19.62
CA ALA A 155 -9.48 5.81 19.97
C ALA A 155 -10.38 5.82 18.72
N LYS A 156 -11.65 5.44 18.92
CA LYS A 156 -12.68 5.71 17.91
C LYS A 156 -12.86 7.22 17.76
N THR A 157 -13.03 7.68 16.53
CA THR A 157 -13.30 9.08 16.21
C THR A 157 -14.73 9.23 15.70
N LYS A 158 -15.22 10.48 15.63
CA LYS A 158 -16.53 10.79 15.03
C LYS A 158 -16.47 10.88 13.51
N LYS A 159 -15.31 10.63 12.88
CA LYS A 159 -15.18 10.63 11.41
C LYS A 159 -15.81 9.36 10.85
N ALA A 160 -16.09 9.37 9.54
CA ALA A 160 -16.56 8.19 8.80
C ALA A 160 -15.63 6.97 8.98
N ILE A 161 -14.32 7.22 9.16
CA ILE A 161 -13.34 6.20 9.52
C ILE A 161 -13.23 6.16 11.05
N ASP A 162 -13.66 5.04 11.63
CA ASP A 162 -13.71 4.83 13.08
C ASP A 162 -12.34 5.05 13.74
N ARG A 163 -11.25 4.56 13.14
CA ARG A 163 -9.88 4.66 13.69
C ARG A 163 -8.92 5.12 12.60
N PRO A 164 -8.87 6.43 12.32
CA PRO A 164 -8.12 6.94 11.20
C PRO A 164 -6.62 6.80 11.43
N MET A 165 -5.88 6.61 10.35
CA MET A 165 -4.44 6.57 10.31
C MET A 165 -3.89 7.91 9.81
N TRP A 166 -2.99 8.51 10.57
CA TRP A 166 -2.59 9.91 10.38
C TRP A 166 -2.02 10.20 8.98
N LEU A 167 -1.15 9.33 8.46
CA LEU A 167 -0.51 9.50 7.15
C LEU A 167 -1.53 9.41 6.00
N ARG A 168 -2.45 8.44 6.05
CA ARG A 168 -3.43 8.20 4.99
C ARG A 168 -4.61 9.18 5.06
N ASP A 169 -5.19 9.36 6.26
CA ASP A 169 -6.50 10.00 6.42
C ASP A 169 -6.43 11.50 6.75
N PHE A 170 -5.24 12.04 6.96
CA PHE A 170 -5.05 13.47 7.24
C PHE A 170 -3.89 14.08 6.45
N LEU A 171 -2.73 13.43 6.41
CA LEU A 171 -1.56 13.99 5.71
C LEU A 171 -1.79 14.02 4.20
N ALA A 172 -2.39 12.97 3.62
CA ALA A 172 -2.72 12.93 2.20
C ALA A 172 -3.76 13.97 1.78
N GLU A 173 -4.76 14.25 2.63
CA GLU A 173 -5.74 15.31 2.40
C GLU A 173 -5.07 16.69 2.40
N LYS A 174 -4.15 16.93 3.34
CA LYS A 174 -3.46 18.21 3.47
C LYS A 174 -2.40 18.47 2.39
N PHE A 175 -1.77 17.40 1.90
CA PHE A 175 -0.71 17.46 0.88
C PHE A 175 -1.03 16.48 -0.26
N PRO A 176 -2.06 16.77 -1.08
CA PRO A 176 -2.54 15.83 -2.09
C PRO A 176 -1.51 15.52 -3.18
N ASN A 177 -0.56 16.42 -3.39
CA ASN A 177 0.55 16.31 -4.34
C ASN A 177 1.80 15.59 -3.77
N ALA A 178 1.79 15.21 -2.49
CA ALA A 178 2.90 14.49 -1.87
C ALA A 178 2.71 12.98 -1.98
N ARG A 179 3.79 12.25 -2.30
CA ARG A 179 3.81 10.78 -2.21
C ARG A 179 4.04 10.37 -0.76
N ILE A 180 3.06 9.70 -0.14
CA ILE A 180 3.09 9.34 1.27
C ILE A 180 3.24 7.83 1.38
N MET A 181 4.29 7.42 2.09
CA MET A 181 4.67 6.02 2.27
C MET A 181 5.02 5.76 3.73
N THR A 182 4.91 4.50 4.17
CA THR A 182 5.56 4.02 5.40
C THR A 182 6.59 2.95 5.04
N TYR A 183 7.63 2.83 5.85
CA TYR A 183 8.58 1.74 5.79
C TYR A 183 8.46 0.88 7.06
N GLY A 184 8.10 -0.39 6.89
CA GLY A 184 8.12 -1.37 7.98
C GLY A 184 9.33 -2.30 7.89
N TYR A 185 9.82 -2.70 9.07
CA TYR A 185 10.92 -3.63 9.22
C TYR A 185 10.76 -4.40 10.53
N ASN A 186 11.20 -5.66 10.58
CA ASN A 186 11.01 -6.51 11.75
C ASN A 186 12.02 -6.21 12.85
N SER A 187 11.80 -5.16 13.64
CA SER A 187 12.61 -4.88 14.84
C SER A 187 12.02 -5.46 16.14
N SER A 188 11.27 -6.56 16.03
CA SER A 188 10.62 -7.19 17.19
C SER A 188 11.66 -7.72 18.17
N LEU A 189 11.60 -7.29 19.43
CA LEU A 189 12.47 -7.84 20.48
C LEU A 189 12.05 -9.25 20.93
N ARG A 190 10.79 -9.64 20.64
CA ARG A 190 10.24 -10.95 21.05
C ARG A 190 10.50 -12.05 20.04
N ASP A 191 10.70 -11.66 18.79
CA ASP A 191 10.97 -12.53 17.67
C ASP A 191 11.90 -11.77 16.71
N PRO A 192 13.15 -11.53 17.17
CA PRO A 192 14.11 -10.78 16.40
C PRO A 192 14.49 -11.61 15.18
N ASP A 193 14.44 -10.99 14.01
CA ASP A 193 15.22 -11.51 12.90
C ASP A 193 16.72 -11.40 13.26
N ALA A 194 17.56 -12.21 12.64
CA ALA A 194 19.01 -12.15 12.85
C ALA A 194 19.64 -10.84 12.30
N ALA A 195 18.81 -9.90 11.84
CA ALA A 195 19.23 -8.65 11.22
C ALA A 195 19.71 -7.65 12.27
N ASN A 196 20.74 -6.91 11.92
CA ASN A 196 21.22 -5.79 12.72
C ASN A 196 20.85 -4.44 12.07
N LEU A 197 21.18 -3.34 12.74
CA LEU A 197 20.89 -2.00 12.25
C LEU A 197 21.46 -1.71 10.85
N ILE A 198 22.64 -2.26 10.52
CA ILE A 198 23.26 -2.09 9.20
C ILE A 198 22.47 -2.84 8.13
N ASP A 199 21.92 -4.01 8.45
CA ASP A 199 21.07 -4.76 7.53
C ASP A 199 19.78 -3.99 7.25
N TYR A 200 19.10 -3.47 8.28
CA TYR A 200 17.91 -2.63 8.08
C TYR A 200 18.22 -1.37 7.27
N GLN A 201 19.37 -0.72 7.53
CA GLN A 201 19.80 0.44 6.76
C GLN A 201 19.97 0.08 5.28
N ARG A 202 20.67 -1.02 4.97
CA ARG A 202 20.89 -1.47 3.58
C ARG A 202 19.58 -1.77 2.87
N THR A 203 18.69 -2.53 3.51
CA THR A 203 17.38 -2.86 2.94
C THR A 203 16.56 -1.60 2.70
N PHE A 204 16.53 -0.67 3.67
CA PHE A 204 15.84 0.61 3.52
C PHE A 204 16.38 1.42 2.34
N MET A 205 17.71 1.55 2.23
CA MET A 205 18.35 2.26 1.11
C MET A 205 18.03 1.61 -0.24
N GLN A 206 18.00 0.27 -0.31
CA GLN A 206 17.63 -0.44 -1.54
C GLN A 206 16.17 -0.15 -1.93
N CYS A 207 15.23 -0.19 -0.98
CA CYS A 207 13.83 0.17 -1.24
C CYS A 207 13.72 1.63 -1.73
N LEU A 208 14.48 2.55 -1.13
CA LEU A 208 14.50 3.94 -1.58
C LEU A 208 15.00 4.06 -3.02
N GLU A 209 16.08 3.38 -3.38
CA GLU A 209 16.63 3.40 -4.74
C GLU A 209 15.62 2.86 -5.76
N ASN A 210 14.94 1.76 -5.44
CA ASN A 210 13.91 1.19 -6.31
C ASN A 210 12.73 2.16 -6.49
N SER A 211 12.32 2.84 -5.41
CA SER A 211 11.17 3.75 -5.44
C SER A 211 11.34 5.10 -6.11
N ARG A 212 12.54 5.40 -6.60
CA ARG A 212 12.82 6.66 -7.32
C ARG A 212 12.52 6.58 -8.81
N ARG A 213 12.26 5.38 -9.33
CA ARG A 213 11.96 5.13 -10.73
C ARG A 213 10.58 5.67 -11.12
#